data_AF-A0A954HB56-F1
#
_entry.id   AF-A0A954HB56-F1
#
_cell.length_a   1.000
_cell.length_b   1.000
_cell.length_c   1.000
_cell.angle_alpha   90.00
_cell.angle_beta   90.00
_cell.angle_gamma   90.00
#
_symmetry.space_group_name_H-M   'P 1'
#
loop_
_entity.id
_entity.type
_entity.pdbx_description
1 polymer ?
#
loop_
_entity_poly.entity_id
_entity_poly.type
_entity_poly.pdbx_seq_one_letter_code
_entity_poly.pdbx_strand_id
1 'polypeptide(L)' 'MEHLFDMRPDRPGYRLQRLEVFNWGTFDSKQGNVYRFEPEGRTSLLVGHNGSGKSTLVDAILTLLVDGKTRN' A
#
# COMPACT_ATOMS: atom_id res chain seq x y z
N MET A 1 14.64 7.52 -23.77
CA MET A 1 13.32 6.93 -23.46
C MET A 1 13.26 6.76 -21.96
N GLU A 2 12.54 7.62 -21.25
CA GLU A 2 12.39 7.46 -19.79
C GLU A 2 11.46 6.28 -19.52
N HIS A 3 11.92 5.33 -18.72
CA HIS A 3 11.06 4.25 -18.26
C HIS A 3 10.05 4.81 -17.25
N LEU A 4 8.77 4.48 -17.43
CA LEU A 4 7.67 4.85 -16.50
C LEU A 4 7.97 4.43 -15.05
N PHE A 5 8.75 3.36 -14.89
CA PHE A 5 9.23 2.87 -13.61
C PHE A 5 10.74 3.00 -13.54
N ASP A 6 11.22 3.71 -12.53
CA ASP A 6 12.64 3.78 -12.28
C ASP A 6 13.11 2.49 -11.61
N MET A 7 13.99 1.77 -12.30
CA MET A 7 14.46 0.44 -11.91
C MET A 7 15.81 0.46 -11.17
N ARG A 8 16.27 1.64 -10.73
CA ARG A 8 17.58 1.78 -10.07
C ARG A 8 17.52 1.29 -8.61
N PRO A 9 18.33 0.28 -8.23
CA PRO A 9 18.28 -0.33 -6.91
C PRO A 9 18.94 0.51 -5.80
N ASP A 10 19.74 1.52 -6.14
CA ASP A 10 20.66 2.25 -5.24
C ASP A 10 20.13 3.62 -4.78
N ARG A 11 18.82 3.83 -4.79
CA ARG A 11 18.26 5.13 -4.42
C ARG A 11 18.21 5.32 -2.89
N PRO A 12 18.88 6.35 -2.34
CA PRO A 12 18.79 6.67 -0.91
C PRO A 12 17.33 6.97 -0.48
N GLY A 13 17.00 6.69 0.78
CA GLY A 13 15.70 6.97 1.40
C GLY A 13 14.93 5.75 1.91
N TYR A 14 13.75 5.99 2.49
CA TYR A 14 12.85 4.95 3.00
C TYR A 14 11.93 4.44 1.88
N ARG A 15 11.77 3.12 1.77
CA ARG A 15 10.87 2.49 0.80
C ARG A 15 10.04 1.40 1.45
N LEU A 16 8.78 1.33 1.03
CA LEU A 16 7.87 0.29 1.50
C LEU A 16 8.35 -1.07 0.97
N GLN A 17 8.67 -1.99 1.87
CA GLN A 17 9.04 -3.37 1.50
C GLN A 17 7.80 -4.26 1.46
N ARG A 18 6.99 -4.18 2.51
CA ARG A 18 5.79 -4.98 2.70
C ARG A 18 4.77 -4.22 3.53
N LEU A 19 3.50 -4.37 3.18
CA LEU A 19 2.35 -3.98 3.96
C LEU A 19 1.51 -5.23 4.25
N GLU A 20 1.16 -5.42 5.52
CA GLU A 20 0.26 -6.47 5.97
C GLU A 20 -0.98 -5.81 6.59
N VAL A 21 -2.15 -6.21 6.12
CA VAL A 21 -3.43 -5.61 6.49
C VAL A 21 -4.32 -6.69 7.08
N PHE A 22 -4.84 -6.41 8.26
CA PHE A 22 -5.75 -7.29 9.00
C PHE A 22 -6.94 -6.47 9.49
N ASN A 23 -8.15 -6.95 9.19
CA ASN A 23 -9.41 -6.35 9.65
C ASN A 23 -9.59 -4.85 9.27
N TRP A 24 -9.29 -4.48 8.02
CA TRP A 24 -9.32 -3.08 7.58
C TRP A 24 -10.21 -2.87 6.35
N GLY A 25 -11.38 -2.28 6.55
CA GLY A 25 -12.34 -1.95 5.49
C GLY A 25 -12.72 -3.18 4.64
N THR A 26 -12.42 -3.14 3.33
CA THR A 26 -12.67 -4.25 2.38
C THR A 26 -11.83 -5.50 2.68
N PHE A 27 -10.70 -5.36 3.38
CA PHE A 27 -9.82 -6.46 3.77
C PHE A 27 -10.29 -7.05 5.11
N ASP A 28 -11.48 -7.67 5.09
CA ASP A 28 -12.06 -8.30 6.26
C ASP A 28 -11.31 -9.58 6.63
N SER A 29 -11.19 -9.84 7.94
CA SER A 29 -10.49 -11.00 8.46
C SER A 29 -11.43 -12.00 9.14
N LYS A 30 -12.70 -12.09 8.69
CA LYS A 30 -13.70 -13.01 9.30
C LYS A 30 -13.23 -14.47 9.29
N GLN A 31 -12.34 -14.81 8.38
CA GLN A 31 -11.72 -16.13 8.24
C GLN A 31 -10.28 -16.19 8.76
N GLY A 32 -9.82 -15.17 9.48
CA GLY A 32 -8.45 -15.08 10.02
C GLY A 32 -7.38 -14.71 8.99
N ASN A 33 -7.77 -14.21 7.81
CA ASN A 33 -6.82 -13.88 6.74
C ASN A 33 -6.08 -12.56 7.02
N VAL A 34 -4.77 -12.57 6.74
CA VAL A 34 -3.93 -11.37 6.63
C VAL A 34 -3.64 -11.13 5.15
N TYR A 35 -3.91 -9.93 4.67
CA TYR A 35 -3.65 -9.55 3.29
C TYR A 35 -2.28 -8.89 3.18
N ARG A 36 -1.47 -9.35 2.22
CA ARG A 36 -0.10 -8.88 2.03
C ARG A 36 0.04 -8.14 0.70
N PHE A 37 0.71 -7.00 0.74
CA PHE A 37 1.11 -6.22 -0.43
C PHE A 37 2.64 -6.01 -0.40
N GLU A 38 3.32 -6.42 -1.47
CA GLU A 38 4.80 -6.52 -1.51
C GLU A 38 5.38 -5.69 -2.66
N PRO A 39 5.56 -4.39 -2.45
CA PRO A 39 6.22 -3.53 -3.43
C PRO A 39 7.74 -3.76 -3.52
N GLU A 40 8.37 -4.45 -2.55
CA GLU A 40 9.81 -4.75 -2.53
C GLU A 40 10.70 -3.51 -2.68
N GLY A 41 10.24 -2.36 -2.19
CA GLY A 41 10.93 -1.08 -2.34
C GLY A 41 10.88 -0.49 -3.75
N ARG A 42 10.07 -1.05 -4.67
CA ARG A 42 9.90 -0.57 -6.04
C ARG A 42 8.58 0.19 -6.19
N THR A 43 8.43 0.86 -7.33
CA THR A 43 7.13 1.42 -7.72
C THR A 43 6.16 0.28 -8.02
N SER A 44 4.94 0.38 -7.53
CA SER A 44 3.89 -0.61 -7.76
C SER A 44 2.62 0.07 -8.26
N LEU A 45 1.91 -0.61 -9.16
CA LEU A 45 0.64 -0.16 -9.71
C LEU A 45 -0.51 -0.96 -9.07
N LEU A 46 -1.44 -0.24 -8.45
CA LEU A 46 -2.61 -0.85 -7.82
C LEU A 46 -3.81 -0.82 -8.79
N VAL A 47 -4.16 -1.98 -9.33
CA VAL A 47 -5.27 -2.15 -10.30
C VAL A 47 -6.38 -3.05 -9.75
N GLY A 48 -7.59 -2.90 -10.27
CA GLY A 48 -8.77 -3.67 -9.85
C GLY A 48 -10.07 -2.92 -10.17
N HIS A 49 -11.20 -3.62 -10.09
CA HIS A 49 -12.53 -3.05 -10.36
C HIS A 49 -12.95 -1.97 -9.33
N ASN A 50 -14.01 -1.21 -9.63
CA ASN A 50 -14.58 -0.28 -8.66
C ASN A 50 -15.13 -1.02 -7.44
N GLY A 51 -14.80 -0.55 -6.24
CA GLY A 51 -15.15 -1.23 -4.98
C GLY A 51 -14.18 -2.34 -4.54
N SER A 52 -13.10 -2.61 -5.29
CA SER A 52 -12.15 -3.69 -4.96
C SER A 52 -11.20 -3.40 -3.78
N GLY A 53 -11.37 -2.28 -3.06
CA GLY A 53 -10.54 -1.93 -1.89
C GLY A 53 -9.22 -1.19 -2.18
N LYS A 54 -8.99 -0.70 -3.41
CA LYS A 54 -7.76 0.03 -3.76
C LYS A 54 -7.52 1.26 -2.87
N SER A 55 -8.52 2.14 -2.76
CA SER A 55 -8.45 3.33 -1.90
C SER A 55 -8.35 2.97 -0.43
N THR A 56 -8.97 1.87 0.00
CA THR A 56 -8.87 1.33 1.36
C THR A 56 -7.44 0.93 1.70
N LEU A 57 -6.71 0.32 0.76
CA LEU A 57 -5.30 -0.03 0.95
C LEU A 57 -4.41 1.22 1.04
N VAL A 58 -4.69 2.24 0.22
CA VAL A 58 -3.99 3.54 0.29
C VAL A 58 -4.24 4.24 1.62
N ASP A 59 -5.48 4.21 2.12
CA ASP A 59 -5.83 4.77 3.43
C ASP A 59 -5.12 4.05 4.60
N ALA A 60 -4.94 2.72 4.52
CA ALA A 60 -4.15 1.98 5.50
C ALA A 60 -2.69 2.49 5.56
N ILE A 61 -2.07 2.76 4.40
CA ILE A 61 -0.73 3.32 4.32
C ILE A 61 -0.69 4.74 4.91
N LEU A 62 -1.65 5.59 4.53
CA LEU A 62 -1.72 6.96 5.05
C LEU A 62 -1.93 7.00 6.57
N THR A 63 -2.70 6.08 7.12
CA THR A 63 -2.89 5.95 8.59
C THR A 63 -1.58 5.75 9.33
N LEU A 64 -0.61 5.06 8.73
CA LEU A 64 0.70 4.80 9.36
C LEU A 64 1.68 5.96 9.19
N LEU A 65 1.51 6.78 8.15
CA LEU A 65 2.47 7.81 7.77
C LEU A 65 2.04 9.23 8.14
N VAL A 66 0.73 9.44 8.33
CA VAL A 66 0.14 10.75 8.62
C VAL A 66 -0.40 10.75 10.05
N ASP A 67 -0.06 11.79 10.80
CA ASP A 67 -0.58 11.98 12.15
C ASP A 67 -2.12 12.05 12.14
N GLY A 68 -2.75 11.28 13.03
CA GLY A 68 -4.20 11.17 13.14
C GLY A 68 -4.89 12.49 13.50
N LYS A 69 -4.16 13.46 14.07
CA LYS A 69 -4.70 14.80 14.40
C LYS A 69 -5.00 15.70 13.19
N THR A 70 -4.46 15.38 12.02
CA THR A 70 -4.61 16.21 10.80
C THR A 70 -5.62 15.64 9.80
N ARG A 71 -6.42 14.64 10.21
CA ARG A 71 -7.45 14.04 9.35
C ARG A 71 -8.72 14.89 9.43
N ASN A 72 -9.04 15.61 8.35
CA ASN A 72 -10.30 16.38 8.18
C ASN A 72 -11.53 15.47 8.21
#